data_AF-A0A1V5LKY5-F1
#
_entry.id   AF-A0A1V5LKY5-F1
#
_cell.length_a   1.000
_cell.length_b   1.000
_cell.length_c   1.000
_cell.angle_alpha   90.00
_cell.angle_beta   90.00
_cell.angle_gamma   90.00
#
_symmetry.space_group_name_H-M   'P 1'
#
loop_
_entity.id
_entity.type
_entity.pdbx_description
1 polymer ?
#
loop_
_entity_poly.entity_id
_entity_poly.type
_entity_poly.pdbx_seq_one_letter_code
_entity_poly.pdbx_strand_id
1 'polypeptide(L)'
;MDKISLILDEQKAHKLIERLGRLREAFPNSKIDRAIELVSQSLKGNIKADEVSKAQGEKLNKRLRLGQLCLASGMISLEQLAEAMALQNTSDIPLGEILLAKQWISQEELDGLLIAQDLITGEEECTDQEGLSLLALGLITEEAIAIGLLEKRISGNSLKEVLARRGWLQSEIFEAVFSND
;
A
#
# COMPACT_ATOMS: atom_id res chain seq x y z
N MET A 1 9.08 -19.04 11.88
CA MET A 1 8.64 -19.38 10.51
C MET A 1 8.62 -18.09 9.74
N ASP A 2 9.40 -17.98 8.66
CA ASP A 2 9.39 -16.80 7.80
C ASP A 2 8.00 -16.64 7.17
N LYS A 3 7.43 -15.44 7.28
CA LYS A 3 6.08 -15.15 6.77
C LYS A 3 6.01 -15.29 5.24
N ILE A 4 7.12 -15.10 4.53
CA ILE A 4 7.20 -15.33 3.08
C ILE A 4 7.06 -16.82 2.76
N SER A 5 7.70 -17.71 3.54
CA SER A 5 7.54 -19.17 3.41
C SER A 5 6.13 -19.66 3.77
N LEU A 6 5.35 -18.86 4.51
CA LEU A 6 3.94 -19.14 4.80
C LEU A 6 3.02 -18.83 3.59
N ILE A 7 3.48 -17.98 2.66
CA ILE A 7 2.67 -17.45 1.55
C ILE A 7 2.98 -18.18 0.22
N LEU A 8 4.22 -18.61 0.00
CA LEU A 8 4.66 -19.26 -1.25
C LEU A 8 5.46 -20.54 -0.97
N ASP A 9 5.10 -21.63 -1.64
CA ASP A 9 5.98 -22.81 -1.71
C ASP A 9 7.21 -22.55 -2.60
N GLU A 10 8.25 -23.37 -2.45
CA GLU A 10 9.53 -23.19 -3.14
C GLU A 10 9.37 -23.13 -4.67
N GLN A 11 8.48 -23.93 -5.25
CA GLN A 11 8.26 -23.96 -6.70
C GLN A 11 7.58 -22.67 -7.18
N LYS A 12 6.57 -22.17 -6.44
CA LYS A 12 5.90 -20.91 -6.72
C LYS A 12 6.84 -19.71 -6.56
N ALA A 13 7.74 -19.75 -5.58
CA ALA A 13 8.73 -18.69 -5.37
C ALA A 13 9.68 -18.55 -6.58
N HIS A 14 10.18 -19.67 -7.13
CA HIS A 14 11.02 -19.65 -8.34
C HIS A 14 10.27 -19.13 -9.56
N LYS A 15 9.04 -19.61 -9.80
CA LYS A 15 8.18 -19.10 -10.89
C LYS A 15 7.90 -17.60 -10.74
N LEU A 16 7.67 -17.13 -9.52
CA LEU A 16 7.45 -15.71 -9.24
C LEU A 16 8.68 -14.86 -9.59
N ILE A 17 9.87 -15.30 -9.16
CA ILE A 17 11.13 -14.62 -9.51
C ILE A 17 11.30 -14.52 -11.03
N GLU A 18 11.02 -15.61 -11.75
CA GLU A 18 11.12 -15.63 -13.21
C GLU A 18 10.13 -14.64 -13.86
N ARG A 19 8.86 -14.65 -13.43
CA ARG A 19 7.83 -13.73 -13.94
C ARG A 19 8.20 -12.26 -13.68
N LEU A 20 8.61 -11.94 -12.46
CA LEU A 20 9.06 -10.60 -12.09
C LEU A 20 10.32 -10.19 -12.87
N GLY A 21 11.24 -11.12 -13.11
CA GLY A 21 12.44 -10.89 -13.90
C GLY A 21 12.15 -10.50 -15.36
N ARG A 22 11.14 -11.11 -15.98
CA ARG A 22 10.67 -10.71 -17.32
C ARG A 22 10.03 -9.32 -17.31
N LEU A 23 9.24 -9.01 -16.28
CA LEU A 23 8.58 -7.70 -16.16
C LEU A 23 9.57 -6.57 -15.88
N ARG A 24 10.71 -6.84 -15.23
CA ARG A 24 11.77 -5.85 -15.02
C ARG A 24 12.27 -5.24 -16.33
N GLU A 25 12.30 -5.99 -17.42
CA GLU A 25 12.73 -5.50 -18.74
C GLU A 25 11.73 -4.47 -19.32
N ALA A 26 10.44 -4.68 -19.06
CA ALA A 26 9.37 -3.78 -19.51
C ALA A 26 9.13 -2.60 -18.54
N PHE A 27 9.37 -2.81 -17.25
CA PHE A 27 9.11 -1.87 -16.17
C PHE A 27 10.33 -1.81 -15.23
N PRO A 28 11.37 -1.04 -15.57
CA PRO A 28 12.50 -0.83 -14.68
C PRO A 28 12.01 -0.10 -13.41
N ASN A 29 11.83 -0.86 -12.34
CA ASN A 29 11.24 -0.39 -11.09
C ASN A 29 11.99 -1.03 -9.92
N SER A 30 12.56 -0.21 -9.04
CA SER A 30 13.31 -0.65 -7.87
C SER A 30 12.49 -1.54 -6.92
N LYS A 31 11.16 -1.45 -6.98
CA LYS A 31 10.26 -2.33 -6.23
C LYS A 31 10.30 -3.79 -6.72
N ILE A 32 10.45 -4.02 -8.04
CA ILE A 32 10.55 -5.38 -8.62
C ILE A 32 11.87 -6.02 -8.17
N ASP A 33 12.98 -5.28 -8.26
CA ASP A 33 14.29 -5.78 -7.82
C ASP A 33 14.28 -6.12 -6.34
N ARG A 34 13.66 -5.27 -5.51
CA ARG A 34 13.49 -5.54 -4.07
C ARG A 34 12.64 -6.79 -3.81
N ALA A 35 11.55 -6.97 -4.54
CA ALA A 35 10.69 -8.15 -4.40
C ALA A 35 11.46 -9.44 -4.76
N ILE A 36 12.20 -9.44 -5.87
CA ILE A 36 13.04 -10.59 -6.29
C ILE A 36 14.10 -10.89 -5.23
N GLU A 37 14.76 -9.86 -4.70
CA GLU A 37 15.76 -9.99 -3.64
C GLU A 37 15.16 -10.65 -2.39
N LEU A 38 14.02 -10.16 -1.91
CA LEU A 38 13.34 -10.67 -0.71
C LEU A 38 12.94 -12.15 -0.87
N VAL A 39 12.34 -12.51 -2.01
CA VAL A 39 11.95 -13.91 -2.29
C VAL A 39 13.20 -14.80 -2.38
N SER A 40 14.27 -14.32 -3.03
CA SER A 40 15.54 -15.05 -3.15
C SER A 40 16.23 -15.26 -1.80
N GLN A 41 16.17 -14.28 -0.89
CA GLN A 41 16.72 -14.39 0.45
C GLN A 41 15.92 -15.38 1.32
N SER A 42 14.59 -15.43 1.13
CA SER A 42 13.71 -16.41 1.80
C SER A 42 14.03 -17.84 1.41
N LEU A 43 14.33 -18.09 0.13
CA LEU A 43 14.73 -19.41 -0.37
C LEU A 43 16.09 -19.86 0.18
N LYS A 44 17.01 -18.92 0.40
CA LYS A 44 18.36 -19.20 0.93
C LYS A 44 18.38 -19.38 2.46
N GLY A 45 17.24 -19.26 3.14
CA GLY A 45 17.15 -19.33 4.59
C GLY A 45 17.94 -18.25 5.33
N ASN A 46 18.29 -17.15 4.63
CA ASN A 46 19.21 -16.12 5.12
C ASN A 46 18.48 -14.86 5.59
N ILE A 47 17.15 -14.93 5.73
CA ILE A 47 16.38 -13.88 6.37
C ILE A 47 16.66 -13.98 7.87
N LYS A 48 17.45 -13.06 8.40
CA LYS A 48 17.34 -12.75 9.83
C LYS A 48 15.90 -12.29 10.03
N ALA A 49 15.14 -13.03 10.84
CA ALA A 49 13.73 -12.79 11.11
C ALA A 49 13.41 -11.32 11.43
N ASP A 50 14.39 -10.53 11.89
CA ASP A 50 14.27 -9.10 12.19
C ASP A 50 14.08 -8.16 10.98
N GLU A 51 14.59 -8.49 9.78
CA GLU A 51 14.54 -7.54 8.63
C GLU A 51 13.24 -7.64 7.82
N VAL A 52 12.62 -8.83 7.78
CA VAL A 52 11.27 -9.02 7.21
C VAL A 52 10.18 -8.72 8.26
N SER A 53 10.51 -8.78 9.56
CA SER A 53 9.57 -8.42 10.64
C SER A 53 9.31 -6.92 10.77
N LYS A 54 10.18 -6.04 10.25
CA LYS A 54 9.85 -4.60 10.16
C LYS A 54 8.73 -4.29 9.16
N ALA A 55 8.44 -5.22 8.24
CA ALA A 55 7.40 -5.03 7.23
C ALA A 55 6.02 -5.59 7.64
N GLN A 56 5.90 -6.33 8.75
CA GLN A 56 4.59 -6.83 9.22
C GLN A 56 4.56 -7.10 10.72
N GLY A 57 3.92 -6.22 11.50
CA GLY A 57 3.65 -6.51 12.91
C GLY A 57 3.07 -5.38 13.75
N GLU A 58 3.04 -4.13 13.28
CA GLU A 58 2.11 -3.18 13.85
C GLU A 58 0.76 -3.45 13.20
N LYS A 59 -0.21 -3.90 13.99
CA LYS A 59 -1.63 -3.77 13.73
C LYS A 59 -1.89 -2.64 12.71
N LEU A 60 -2.44 -2.98 11.54
CA LEU A 60 -3.13 -1.99 10.70
C LEU A 60 -4.40 -1.43 11.41
N ASN A 61 -4.59 -1.69 12.72
CA ASN A 61 -5.46 -0.91 13.62
C ASN A 61 -4.86 0.47 13.93
N LYS A 62 -4.53 1.25 12.91
CA LYS A 62 -4.41 2.69 13.07
C LYS A 62 -5.58 3.30 12.35
N ARG A 63 -6.45 3.96 13.11
CA ARG A 63 -7.48 4.88 12.61
C ARG A 63 -6.95 5.57 11.36
N LEU A 64 -7.66 5.45 10.24
CA LEU A 64 -7.27 6.07 8.98
C LEU A 64 -6.92 7.53 9.22
N ARG A 65 -5.77 7.99 8.74
CA ARG A 65 -5.35 9.38 8.87
C ARG A 65 -6.12 10.24 7.87
N LEU A 66 -6.33 11.51 8.22
CA LEU A 66 -7.04 12.47 7.36
C LEU A 66 -6.50 12.46 5.92
N GLY A 67 -5.18 12.50 5.75
CA GLY A 67 -4.55 12.45 4.43
C GLY A 67 -4.85 11.17 3.63
N GLN A 68 -5.00 10.02 4.30
CA GLN A 68 -5.39 8.77 3.63
C GLN A 68 -6.84 8.82 3.18
N LEU A 69 -7.74 9.40 3.99
CA LEU A 69 -9.15 9.59 3.62
C LEU A 69 -9.29 10.56 2.45
N CYS A 70 -8.59 11.69 2.48
CA CYS A 70 -8.59 12.66 1.38
C CYS A 70 -8.09 12.05 0.06
N LEU A 71 -7.05 11.22 0.13
CA LEU A 71 -6.56 10.49 -1.04
C LEU A 71 -7.63 9.51 -1.52
N ALA A 72 -8.14 8.64 -0.64
CA ALA A 72 -9.09 7.60 -0.98
C ALA A 72 -10.39 8.14 -1.59
N SER A 73 -10.89 9.25 -1.08
CA SER A 73 -12.07 9.94 -1.61
C SER A 73 -11.81 10.64 -2.95
N GLY A 74 -10.56 10.76 -3.37
CA GLY A 74 -10.16 11.46 -4.60
C GLY A 74 -10.22 12.99 -4.46
N MET A 75 -10.34 13.51 -3.24
CA MET A 75 -10.35 14.96 -2.98
C MET A 75 -8.98 15.59 -3.22
N ILE A 76 -7.91 14.84 -2.99
CA ILE A 76 -6.54 15.30 -3.26
C ILE A 76 -5.73 14.24 -4.01
N SER A 77 -4.69 14.67 -4.71
CA SER A 77 -3.69 13.81 -5.34
C SER A 77 -2.54 13.44 -4.40
N LEU A 78 -1.72 12.47 -4.80
CA LEU A 78 -0.53 12.07 -4.02
C LEU A 78 0.49 13.20 -3.91
N GLU A 79 0.66 13.97 -4.99
CA GLU A 79 1.55 15.12 -5.08
C GLU A 79 1.07 16.24 -4.15
N GLN A 80 -0.24 16.52 -4.13
CA GLN A 80 -0.85 17.47 -3.22
C GLN A 80 -0.68 17.05 -1.76
N LEU A 81 -0.91 15.77 -1.45
CA LEU A 81 -0.66 15.28 -0.09
C LEU A 81 0.82 15.42 0.31
N ALA A 82 1.74 15.07 -0.58
CA ALA A 82 3.18 15.19 -0.31
C ALA A 82 3.58 16.64 -0.04
N GLU A 83 3.06 17.59 -0.82
CA GLU A 83 3.27 19.02 -0.61
C GLU A 83 2.71 19.49 0.75
N ALA A 84 1.47 19.13 1.07
CA ALA A 84 0.86 19.51 2.35
C ALA A 84 1.60 18.92 3.55
N MET A 85 2.07 17.67 3.45
CA MET A 85 2.88 17.04 4.50
C MET A 85 4.26 17.69 4.65
N ALA A 86 4.90 18.08 3.55
CA ALA A 86 6.16 18.82 3.62
C ALA A 86 5.98 20.14 4.37
N LEU A 87 4.89 20.86 4.09
CA LEU A 87 4.56 22.10 4.79
C LEU A 87 4.25 21.85 6.27
N GLN A 88 3.44 20.83 6.58
CA GLN A 88 3.13 20.41 7.95
C GLN A 88 4.40 20.05 8.75
N ASN A 89 5.40 19.43 8.13
CA ASN A 89 6.64 19.11 8.85
C ASN A 89 7.48 20.34 9.17
N THR A 90 7.28 21.44 8.44
CA THR A 90 8.00 22.70 8.62
C THR A 90 7.19 23.77 9.36
N SER A 91 5.94 23.46 9.74
CA SER A 91 5.02 24.40 10.39
C SER A 91 4.19 23.70 11.47
N ASP A 92 3.75 24.41 12.50
CA ASP A 92 2.85 23.84 13.52
C ASP A 92 1.37 23.81 13.06
N ILE A 93 1.11 23.84 11.74
CA ILE A 93 -0.23 23.94 11.16
C ILE A 93 -0.78 22.52 10.91
N PRO A 94 -2.00 22.20 11.37
CA PRO A 94 -2.65 20.93 11.07
C PRO A 94 -2.82 20.68 9.56
N LEU A 95 -2.70 19.42 9.14
CA LEU A 95 -2.87 19.03 7.74
C LEU A 95 -4.20 19.53 7.15
N GLY A 96 -5.31 19.40 7.89
CA GLY A 96 -6.62 19.86 7.42
C GLY A 96 -6.67 21.36 7.14
N GLU A 97 -6.02 22.17 7.98
CA GLU A 97 -5.92 23.62 7.77
C GLU A 97 -5.03 23.97 6.57
N ILE A 98 -3.95 23.21 6.35
CA ILE A 98 -3.12 23.36 5.15
C ILE A 98 -3.93 23.07 3.89
N LEU A 99 -4.70 21.98 3.88
CA LEU A 99 -5.53 21.59 2.74
C LEU A 99 -6.64 22.63 2.45
N LEU A 100 -7.24 23.20 3.50
CA LEU A 100 -8.21 24.32 3.40
C LEU A 100 -7.56 25.60 2.86
N ALA A 101 -6.40 25.98 3.39
CA ALA A 101 -5.67 27.18 2.98
C ALA A 101 -5.23 27.10 1.51
N LYS A 102 -4.91 25.88 1.04
CA LYS A 102 -4.60 25.58 -0.36
C LYS A 102 -5.84 25.46 -1.25
N GLN A 103 -7.05 25.54 -0.69
CA GLN A 103 -8.34 25.35 -1.36
C GLN A 103 -8.47 24.00 -2.09
N TRP A 104 -7.79 22.97 -1.60
CA TRP A 104 -7.92 21.61 -2.14
C TRP A 104 -9.09 20.84 -1.55
N ILE A 105 -9.55 21.26 -0.37
CA ILE A 105 -10.80 20.83 0.25
C ILE A 105 -11.54 22.06 0.79
N SER A 106 -12.85 21.95 0.95
CA SER A 106 -13.71 22.92 1.62
C SER A 106 -13.89 22.58 3.11
N GLN A 107 -14.41 23.53 3.89
CA GLN A 107 -14.70 23.31 5.31
C GLN A 107 -15.72 22.17 5.51
N GLU A 108 -16.75 22.12 4.67
CA GLU A 108 -17.77 21.07 4.71
C GLU A 108 -17.18 19.68 4.43
N GLU A 109 -16.27 19.57 3.45
CA GLU A 109 -15.56 18.33 3.15
C GLU A 109 -14.62 17.91 4.28
N LEU A 110 -13.90 18.86 4.89
CA LEU A 110 -13.04 18.58 6.04
C LEU A 110 -13.86 18.04 7.22
N ASP A 111 -14.98 18.68 7.54
CA ASP A 111 -15.85 18.27 8.63
C ASP A 111 -16.39 16.85 8.38
N GLY A 112 -16.83 16.57 7.15
CA GLY A 112 -17.28 15.23 6.74
C GLY A 112 -16.18 14.16 6.85
N LEU A 113 -14.94 14.49 6.47
CA LEU A 113 -13.80 13.59 6.58
C LEU A 113 -13.41 13.31 8.03
N LEU A 114 -13.49 14.31 8.92
CA LEU A 114 -13.23 14.13 10.35
C LEU A 114 -14.28 13.24 11.01
N ILE A 115 -15.56 13.41 10.63
CA ILE A 115 -16.63 12.49 11.06
C ILE A 115 -16.35 11.08 10.55
N ALA A 116 -16.00 10.92 9.27
CA ALA A 116 -15.67 9.61 8.70
C ALA A 116 -14.44 8.98 9.40
N GLN A 117 -13.43 9.77 9.73
CA GLN A 117 -12.25 9.34 10.47
C GLN A 117 -12.61 8.77 11.85
N ASP A 118 -13.61 9.38 12.50
CA ASP A 118 -14.13 8.93 13.78
C ASP A 118 -14.93 7.62 13.66
N LEU A 119 -15.76 7.52 12.62
CA LEU A 119 -16.61 6.36 12.36
C LEU A 119 -15.85 5.13 11.83
N ILE A 120 -14.75 5.31 11.09
CA ILE A 120 -13.92 4.20 10.57
C ILE A 120 -12.89 3.74 11.64
N THR A 121 -13.30 3.76 12.91
CA THR A 121 -12.57 3.11 14.00
C THR A 121 -12.90 1.62 14.01
N GLY A 122 -12.45 0.92 12.97
CA GLY A 122 -12.60 -0.54 12.85
C GLY A 122 -11.29 -1.23 13.17
N GLU A 123 -11.28 -2.03 14.24
CA GLU A 123 -10.29 -3.08 14.48
C GLU A 123 -10.42 -4.16 13.40
N GLU A 124 -10.10 -3.85 12.16
CA GLU A 124 -10.05 -4.86 11.11
C GLU A 124 -8.60 -5.15 10.82
N GLU A 125 -8.15 -6.29 11.37
CA GLU A 125 -6.97 -6.97 10.86
C GLU A 125 -7.09 -7.02 9.32
N CYS A 126 -6.06 -6.56 8.62
CA CYS A 126 -6.00 -6.68 7.17
C CYS A 126 -6.04 -8.17 6.82
N THR A 127 -7.24 -8.71 6.53
CA THR A 127 -7.42 -10.12 6.16
C THR A 127 -7.22 -10.35 4.66
N ASP A 128 -7.13 -9.28 3.88
CA ASP A 128 -6.95 -9.33 2.44
C ASP A 128 -5.57 -9.93 2.08
N GLN A 129 -5.60 -11.17 1.59
CA GLN A 129 -4.40 -11.94 1.27
C GLN A 129 -3.60 -11.31 0.13
N GLU A 130 -4.27 -10.64 -0.82
CA GLU A 130 -3.59 -9.96 -1.93
C GLU A 130 -2.78 -8.78 -1.37
N GLY A 131 -3.40 -7.97 -0.51
CA GLY A 131 -2.72 -6.83 0.08
C GLY A 131 -1.56 -7.21 1.00
N LEU A 132 -1.74 -8.24 1.83
CA LEU A 132 -0.67 -8.76 2.69
C LEU A 132 0.51 -9.30 1.87
N SER A 133 0.24 -10.03 0.78
CA SER A 133 1.27 -10.60 -0.09
C SER A 133 2.09 -9.51 -0.79
N LEU A 134 1.41 -8.51 -1.35
CA LEU A 134 2.08 -7.40 -2.03
C LEU A 134 2.91 -6.53 -1.05
N LEU A 135 2.42 -6.32 0.17
CA LEU A 135 3.17 -5.63 1.22
C LEU A 135 4.42 -6.43 1.64
N ALA A 136 4.28 -7.74 1.84
CA ALA A 136 5.40 -8.62 2.17
C ALA A 136 6.49 -8.63 1.10
N LEU A 137 6.11 -8.48 -0.17
CA LEU A 137 7.03 -8.37 -1.31
C LEU A 137 7.61 -6.96 -1.47
N GLY A 138 7.18 -5.97 -0.68
CA GLY A 138 7.62 -4.58 -0.81
C GLY A 138 7.19 -3.90 -2.10
N LEU A 139 6.18 -4.46 -2.79
CA LEU A 139 5.67 -3.94 -4.07
C LEU A 139 4.78 -2.70 -3.86
N ILE A 140 4.27 -2.54 -2.65
CA ILE A 140 3.39 -1.45 -2.23
C ILE A 140 3.65 -1.13 -0.76
N THR A 141 3.20 0.05 -0.32
CA THR A 141 3.34 0.49 1.07
C THR A 141 2.07 0.19 1.87
N GLU A 142 2.17 0.29 3.20
CA GLU A 142 1.03 0.15 4.11
C GLU A 142 -0.05 1.19 3.79
N GLU A 143 0.35 2.42 3.43
CA GLU A 143 -0.58 3.49 3.07
C GLU A 143 -1.37 3.17 1.80
N ALA A 144 -0.68 2.65 0.78
CA ALA A 144 -1.31 2.25 -0.48
C ALA A 144 -2.31 1.10 -0.27
N ILE A 145 -2.02 0.16 0.64
CA ILE A 145 -2.97 -0.90 1.02
C ILE A 145 -4.16 -0.38 1.80
N ALA A 146 -3.94 0.47 2.80
CA ALA A 146 -5.02 1.03 3.58
C ALA A 146 -6.02 1.78 2.68
N ILE A 147 -5.51 2.59 1.75
CA ILE A 147 -6.35 3.32 0.79
C ILE A 147 -7.00 2.35 -0.22
N GLY A 148 -6.23 1.41 -0.76
CA GLY A 148 -6.72 0.43 -1.73
C GLY A 148 -7.89 -0.40 -1.20
N LEU A 149 -7.80 -0.88 0.04
CA LEU A 149 -8.85 -1.66 0.70
C LEU A 149 -10.07 -0.80 1.06
N LEU A 150 -9.85 0.45 1.48
CA LEU A 150 -10.95 1.38 1.74
C LEU A 150 -11.74 1.67 0.46
N GLU A 151 -11.05 1.94 -0.65
CA GLU A 151 -11.70 2.15 -1.95
C GLU A 151 -12.42 0.91 -2.44
N LYS A 152 -11.81 -0.28 -2.31
CA LYS A 152 -12.46 -1.57 -2.62
C LYS A 152 -13.80 -1.71 -1.88
N ARG A 153 -13.86 -1.32 -0.60
CA ARG A 153 -15.09 -1.35 0.20
C ARG A 153 -16.15 -0.37 -0.27
N ILE A 154 -15.75 0.85 -0.62
CA ILE A 154 -16.68 1.94 -0.95
C ILE A 154 -17.19 1.83 -2.40
N SER A 155 -16.33 1.42 -3.33
CA SER A 155 -16.59 1.47 -4.77
C SER A 155 -16.82 0.10 -5.42
N GLY A 156 -16.52 -1.00 -4.73
CA GLY A 156 -16.65 -2.36 -5.26
C GLY A 156 -15.59 -2.76 -6.29
N ASN A 157 -14.64 -1.87 -6.60
CA ASN A 157 -13.52 -2.16 -7.50
C ASN A 157 -12.55 -3.17 -6.88
N SER A 158 -11.90 -3.97 -7.72
CA SER A 158 -10.84 -4.88 -7.26
C SER A 158 -9.61 -4.12 -6.77
N LEU A 159 -8.83 -4.73 -5.88
CA LEU A 159 -7.58 -4.12 -5.41
C LEU A 159 -6.62 -3.86 -6.59
N LYS A 160 -6.58 -4.78 -7.56
CA LYS A 160 -5.82 -4.61 -8.81
C LYS A 160 -6.15 -3.30 -9.53
N GLU A 161 -7.43 -3.03 -9.77
CA GLU A 161 -7.88 -1.84 -10.49
C GLU A 161 -7.55 -0.56 -9.73
N VAL A 162 -7.72 -0.56 -8.40
CA VAL A 162 -7.40 0.60 -7.57
C VAL A 162 -5.89 0.90 -7.63
N LEU A 163 -5.05 -0.11 -7.42
CA LEU A 163 -3.60 0.07 -7.43
C LEU A 163 -3.08 0.53 -8.81
N ALA A 164 -3.62 -0.01 -9.91
CA ALA A 164 -3.25 0.37 -11.27
C ALA A 164 -3.69 1.79 -11.60
N ARG A 165 -4.95 2.14 -11.30
CA ARG A 165 -5.50 3.48 -11.54
C ARG A 165 -4.74 4.57 -10.78
N ARG A 166 -4.30 4.26 -9.56
CA ARG A 166 -3.51 5.16 -8.70
C ARG A 166 -2.03 5.23 -9.09
N GLY A 167 -1.58 4.38 -10.03
CA GLY A 167 -0.18 4.26 -10.42
C GLY A 167 0.72 3.66 -9.34
N TRP A 168 0.15 3.04 -8.30
CA TRP A 168 0.91 2.45 -7.20
C TRP A 168 1.51 1.09 -7.56
N LEU A 169 0.82 0.33 -8.41
CA LEU A 169 1.27 -0.95 -8.95
C LEU A 169 0.65 -1.19 -10.32
N GLN A 170 1.46 -1.56 -11.30
CA GLN A 170 1.00 -1.95 -12.63
C GLN A 170 0.19 -3.25 -12.58
N SER A 171 -0.85 -3.35 -13.40
CA SER A 171 -1.73 -4.53 -13.48
C SER A 171 -0.93 -5.80 -13.78
N GLU A 172 0.08 -5.71 -14.63
CA GLU A 172 0.95 -6.81 -15.04
C GLU A 172 1.76 -7.35 -13.86
N ILE A 173 2.22 -6.46 -12.96
CA ILE A 173 2.96 -6.87 -11.76
C ILE A 173 2.00 -7.55 -10.77
N PHE A 174 0.79 -7.02 -10.60
CA PHE A 174 -0.24 -7.67 -9.78
C PHE A 174 -0.54 -9.08 -10.29
N GLU A 175 -0.78 -9.22 -11.60
CA GLU A 175 -1.07 -10.50 -12.24
C GLU A 175 0.12 -11.47 -12.14
N ALA A 176 1.36 -11.00 -12.26
CA ALA A 176 2.53 -11.84 -12.07
C ALA A 176 2.66 -12.39 -10.64
N VAL A 177 2.16 -11.68 -9.63
CA VAL A 177 2.16 -12.18 -8.24
C VAL A 177 1.09 -13.25 -8.03
N PHE A 178 -0.13 -13.02 -8.53
CA PHE A 178 -1.30 -13.86 -8.24
C PHE A 178 -1.71 -14.84 -9.35
N SER A 179 -0.99 -14.89 -10.47
CA SER A 179 -1.26 -15.85 -11.55
C SER A 179 -1.08 -17.29 -11.03
N ASN A 180 -2.05 -18.15 -11.36
CA ASN A 180 -2.20 -19.53 -10.87
C ASN A 180 -1.43 -20.59 -11.69
N ASP A 181 -0.53 -20.19 -12.60
CA ASP A 181 0.19 -21.11 -13.49
C ASP A 181 1.28 -21.97 -12.81
#